data_AF-A0A8T3RKT9-F1
#
_entry.id   AF-A0A8T3RKT9-F1
#
_cell.length_a   1.000
_cell.length_b   1.000
_cell.length_c   1.000
_cell.angle_alpha   90.00
_cell.angle_beta   90.00
_cell.angle_gamma   90.00
#
_symmetry.space_group_name_H-M   'P 1'
#
loop_
_entity.id
_entity.type
_entity.pdbx_description
1 polymer ?
#
loop_
_entity_poly.entity_id
_entity_poly.type
_entity_poly.pdbx_seq_one_letter_code
_entity_poly.pdbx_strand_id
1 'polypeptide(L)'
;MSETKLREHLERLREQVNDLGAGKPDSIERLNRLITDIESQLENRGDQTRHEDLIANVKGAIRHFEVEHPRATAILNDIMVALSNIGI
;
A
#
# COMPACT_ATOMS: atom_id res chain seq x y z
N MET A 1 -4.36 14.61 7.71
CA MET A 1 -4.81 13.20 7.74
C MET A 1 -3.95 12.47 8.77
N SER A 2 -4.53 11.63 9.63
CA SER A 2 -3.79 10.98 10.72
C SER A 2 -3.31 9.58 10.31
N GLU A 3 -2.21 9.09 10.90
CA GLU A 3 -1.69 7.72 10.71
C GLU A 3 -2.75 6.64 10.89
N THR A 4 -3.72 6.88 11.76
CA THR A 4 -4.88 6.00 11.97
C THR A 4 -5.59 5.69 10.66
N LYS A 5 -5.82 6.68 9.79
CA LYS A 5 -6.47 6.44 8.50
C LYS A 5 -5.61 5.60 7.58
N LEU A 6 -4.29 5.84 7.55
CA LEU A 6 -3.38 5.02 6.75
C LEU A 6 -3.43 3.56 7.21
N ARG A 7 -3.46 3.33 8.53
CA ARG A 7 -3.65 1.98 9.09
C ARG A 7 -4.99 1.35 8.69
N GLU A 8 -6.09 2.11 8.74
CA GLU A 8 -7.39 1.62 8.25
C GLU A 8 -7.35 1.23 6.77
N HIS A 9 -6.67 2.02 5.93
CA HIS A 9 -6.52 1.68 4.50
C HIS A 9 -5.63 0.44 4.29
N LEU A 10 -4.59 0.25 5.10
CA LEU A 10 -3.76 -0.96 5.06
C LEU A 10 -4.55 -2.21 5.46
N GLU A 11 -5.40 -2.11 6.49
CA GLU A 11 -6.27 -3.22 6.89
C GLU A 11 -7.24 -3.60 5.77
N ARG A 12 -7.88 -2.60 5.14
CA ARG A 12 -8.75 -2.84 3.98
C ARG A 12 -8.00 -3.48 2.81
N LEU A 13 -6.76 -3.05 2.56
CA LEU A 13 -5.93 -3.64 1.51
C LEU A 13 -5.66 -5.12 1.82
N ARG A 14 -5.35 -5.44 3.08
CA ARG A 14 -5.11 -6.82 3.52
C ARG A 14 -6.36 -7.69 3.39
N GLU A 15 -7.54 -7.16 3.68
CA GLU A 15 -8.81 -7.86 3.41
C GLU A 15 -8.99 -8.13 1.92
N GLN A 16 -8.73 -7.16 1.05
CA GLN A 16 -8.78 -7.38 -0.40
C GLN A 16 -7.75 -8.42 -0.87
N VAL A 17 -6.55 -8.43 -0.29
CA VAL A 17 -5.53 -9.44 -0.60
C VAL A 17 -6.00 -10.85 -0.25
N ASN A 18 -6.67 -11.01 0.91
CA ASN A 18 -7.25 -12.30 1.29
C ASN A 18 -8.41 -12.70 0.35
N ASP A 19 -9.19 -11.74 -0.13
CA ASP A 19 -10.30 -11.96 -1.07
C ASP A 19 -9.84 -12.34 -2.49
N LEU A 20 -8.65 -11.88 -2.93
CA LEU A 20 -8.06 -12.25 -4.23
C LEU A 20 -7.91 -13.77 -4.41
N GLY A 21 -7.83 -14.52 -3.29
CA GLY A 21 -7.76 -15.98 -3.28
C GLY A 21 -6.45 -16.54 -3.86
N ALA A 22 -6.21 -17.84 -3.67
CA ALA A 22 -4.96 -18.50 -4.06
C ALA A 22 -4.66 -18.52 -5.58
N GLY A 23 -5.54 -17.96 -6.43
CA GLY A 23 -5.40 -17.92 -7.88
C GLY A 23 -4.38 -16.91 -8.40
N LYS A 24 -3.91 -15.96 -7.58
CA LYS A 24 -2.91 -14.95 -7.97
C LYS A 24 -1.82 -14.79 -6.87
N PRO A 25 -0.99 -15.82 -6.65
CA PRO A 25 0.02 -15.79 -5.57
C PRO A 25 1.02 -14.64 -5.71
N ASP A 26 1.46 -14.32 -6.93
CA ASP A 26 2.41 -13.21 -7.18
C ASP A 26 1.81 -11.85 -6.77
N SER A 27 0.54 -11.62 -7.12
CA SER A 27 -0.19 -10.42 -6.72
C SER A 27 -0.34 -10.30 -5.20
N ILE A 28 -0.65 -11.43 -4.54
CA ILE A 28 -0.77 -11.51 -3.08
C ILE A 28 0.58 -11.21 -2.42
N GLU A 29 1.68 -11.80 -2.89
CA GLU A 29 3.01 -11.54 -2.34
C GLU A 29 3.42 -10.07 -2.52
N ARG A 30 3.18 -9.50 -3.71
CA ARG A 30 3.49 -8.09 -3.98
C ARG A 30 2.71 -7.14 -3.07
N LEU A 31 1.41 -7.37 -2.89
CA LEU A 31 0.57 -6.54 -2.02
C LEU A 31 0.94 -6.68 -0.54
N ASN A 32 1.23 -7.90 -0.08
CA ASN A 32 1.71 -8.12 1.29
C ASN A 32 3.05 -7.42 1.54
N ARG A 33 3.99 -7.51 0.59
CA ARG A 33 5.27 -6.80 0.70
C ARG A 33 5.08 -5.29 0.82
N LEU A 34 4.17 -4.71 0.04
CA LEU A 34 3.85 -3.29 0.13
C LEU A 34 3.27 -2.91 1.50
N ILE A 35 2.34 -3.72 2.03
CA ILE A 35 1.77 -3.48 3.37
C ILE A 35 2.89 -3.46 4.41
N THR A 36 3.77 -4.46 4.42
CA THR A 36 4.90 -4.54 5.36
C THR A 36 5.87 -3.37 5.22
N ASP A 37 6.16 -2.93 3.99
CA ASP A 37 7.07 -1.80 3.74
C ASP A 37 6.50 -0.49 4.30
N ILE A 38 5.19 -0.26 4.08
CA ILE A 38 4.46 0.91 4.61
C ILE A 38 4.42 0.88 6.14
N GLU A 39 4.12 -0.27 6.74
CA GLU A 39 4.11 -0.42 8.21
C GLU A 39 5.50 -0.15 8.79
N SER A 40 6.55 -0.72 8.19
CA SER A 40 7.92 -0.50 8.62
C SER A 40 8.33 0.97 8.52
N GLN A 41 7.87 1.69 7.49
CA GLN A 41 8.10 3.14 7.35
C GLN A 41 7.35 3.96 8.41
N LEU A 42 6.13 3.57 8.76
CA LEU A 42 5.39 4.23 9.84
C LEU A 42 6.09 4.08 11.19
N GLU A 43 6.72 2.93 11.44
CA GLU A 43 7.48 2.67 12.65
C GLU A 43 8.85 3.37 12.65
N ASN A 44 9.51 3.47 11.49
CA ASN A 44 10.86 4.03 11.32
C ASN A 44 10.84 5.43 10.70
N ARG A 45 10.15 6.36 11.36
CA ARG A 45 9.83 7.73 10.91
C ARG A 45 11.01 8.69 10.61
N GLY A 46 12.24 8.20 10.46
CA GLY A 46 13.46 9.01 10.31
C GLY A 46 14.22 8.81 9.01
N ASP A 47 13.77 7.92 8.11
CA ASP A 47 14.50 7.58 6.89
C ASP A 47 13.78 8.09 5.63
N GLN A 48 14.03 9.36 5.27
CA GLN A 48 13.38 10.01 4.12
C GLN A 48 13.70 9.33 2.78
N THR A 49 14.87 8.70 2.66
CA THR A 49 15.26 7.96 1.44
C THR A 49 14.30 6.80 1.17
N ARG A 50 13.88 6.06 2.21
CA ARG A 50 12.88 4.99 2.04
C ARG A 50 11.49 5.49 1.68
N HIS A 51 11.15 6.74 1.97
CA HIS A 51 9.84 7.29 1.62
C HIS A 51 9.65 7.40 0.10
N GLU A 52 10.64 7.91 -0.62
CA GLU A 52 10.55 8.07 -2.08
C GLU A 52 10.44 6.73 -2.80
N ASP A 53 11.25 5.74 -2.39
CA ASP A 53 11.17 4.36 -2.87
C ASP A 53 9.80 3.74 -2.58
N LEU A 54 9.24 3.96 -1.38
CA LEU A 54 7.91 3.46 -1.03
C LEU A 54 6.83 4.06 -1.93
N ILE A 55 6.85 5.38 -2.16
CA ILE A 55 5.91 6.06 -3.07
C ILE A 55 6.02 5.50 -4.50
N ALA A 56 7.24 5.27 -4.98
CA ALA A 56 7.47 4.66 -6.29
C ALA A 56 6.91 3.23 -6.37
N ASN A 57 7.10 2.43 -5.31
CA ASN A 57 6.58 1.07 -5.21
C ASN A 57 5.05 1.03 -5.22
N VAL A 58 4.39 1.90 -4.45
CA VAL A 58 2.92 2.02 -4.43
C VAL A 58 2.38 2.45 -5.80
N LYS A 59 3.03 3.42 -6.47
CA LYS A 59 2.68 3.82 -7.86
C LYS A 59 2.85 2.67 -8.87
N GLY A 60 3.89 1.85 -8.71
CA GLY A 60 4.10 0.67 -9.53
C GLY A 60 3.00 -0.37 -9.33
N ALA A 61 2.57 -0.56 -8.08
CA ALA A 61 1.48 -1.47 -7.74
C ALA A 61 0.15 -1.00 -8.35
N ILE A 62 -0.19 0.29 -8.22
CA ILE A 62 -1.40 0.87 -8.82
C ILE A 62 -1.46 0.58 -10.32
N ARG A 63 -0.37 0.84 -11.06
CA ARG A 63 -0.31 0.55 -12.49
C ARG A 63 -0.46 -0.94 -12.82
N HIS A 64 0.07 -1.81 -11.96
CA HIS A 64 -0.05 -3.25 -12.15
C HIS A 64 -1.48 -3.74 -11.90
N PHE A 65 -2.18 -3.14 -10.93
CA PHE A 65 -3.49 -3.59 -10.47
C PHE A 65 -4.67 -2.81 -11.10
N GLU A 66 -4.44 -1.72 -11.82
CA GLU A 66 -5.51 -0.82 -12.30
C GLU A 66 -6.55 -1.51 -13.19
N VAL A 67 -6.12 -2.48 -14.00
CA VAL A 67 -6.98 -3.16 -14.97
C VAL A 67 -7.72 -4.35 -14.34
N GLU A 68 -6.99 -5.21 -13.62
CA GLU A 68 -7.54 -6.46 -13.11
C GLU A 68 -8.20 -6.31 -11.72
N HIS A 69 -7.76 -5.31 -10.94
CA HIS A 69 -8.10 -5.19 -9.52
C HIS A 69 -8.44 -3.73 -9.15
N PRO A 70 -9.56 -3.20 -9.65
CA PRO A 70 -9.95 -1.80 -9.45
C PRO A 70 -10.18 -1.46 -7.96
N ARG A 71 -10.65 -2.41 -7.15
CA ARG A 71 -10.82 -2.22 -5.70
C ARG A 71 -9.49 -2.07 -4.97
N ALA A 72 -8.53 -2.96 -5.23
CA ALA A 72 -7.19 -2.86 -4.66
C ALA A 72 -6.51 -1.56 -5.08
N THR A 73 -6.70 -1.16 -6.35
CA THR A 73 -6.18 0.09 -6.90
C THR A 73 -6.75 1.33 -6.21
N ALA A 74 -8.05 1.35 -5.89
CA ALA A 74 -8.65 2.45 -5.14
C ALA A 74 -8.01 2.60 -3.75
N ILE A 75 -7.84 1.49 -3.03
CA ILE A 75 -7.23 1.50 -1.70
C ILE A 75 -5.76 1.94 -1.76
N LEU A 76 -5.00 1.48 -2.75
CA LEU A 76 -3.62 1.91 -2.95
C LEU A 76 -3.52 3.42 -3.25
N ASN A 77 -4.49 4.00 -3.97
CA ASN A 77 -4.55 5.45 -4.18
C ASN A 77 -4.81 6.20 -2.87
N ASP A 78 -5.76 5.72 -2.05
CA ASP A 78 -6.02 6.31 -0.73
C ASP A 78 -4.77 6.25 0.17
N ILE A 79 -4.04 5.12 0.14
CA ILE A 79 -2.76 4.94 0.82
C ILE A 79 -1.74 5.98 0.33
N MET A 80 -1.60 6.19 -0.99
CA MET A 80 -0.66 7.18 -1.54
C MET A 80 -0.99 8.61 -1.09
N VAL A 81 -2.27 8.97 -1.09
CA VAL A 81 -2.74 10.28 -0.62
C VAL A 81 -2.48 10.44 0.87
N ALA A 82 -2.70 9.38 1.67
CA ALA A 82 -2.41 9.39 3.09
C ALA A 82 -0.90 9.53 3.36
N LEU A 83 -0.04 8.77 2.67
CA LEU A 83 1.41 8.87 2.77
C LEU A 83 1.91 10.28 2.43
N SER A 84 1.41 10.86 1.32
CA SER A 84 1.77 12.22 0.91
C SER A 84 1.33 13.29 1.92
N ASN A 85 0.21 13.07 2.61
CA ASN A 85 -0.32 13.99 3.62
C ASN A 85 0.37 13.85 4.98
N ILE A 86 0.97 12.70 5.29
CA ILE A 86 1.66 12.46 6.56
C ILE A 86 3.08 13.06 6.53
N GLY A 87 3.64 13.32 5.34
CA GLY A 87 4.82 14.17 5.15
C GLY A 87 6.01 13.74 6.01
N ILE A 88 6.32 12.44 5.99
CA ILE A 88 7.58 11.89 6.51
C ILE A 88 8.56 11.87 5.33
#